data_AF-A0AAJ2IDA2-F1
#
_entry.id   AF-A0AAJ2IDA2-F1
#
_cell.length_a   1.000
_cell.length_b   1.000
_cell.length_c   1.000
_cell.angle_alpha   90.00
_cell.angle_beta   90.00
_cell.angle_gamma   90.00
#
_symmetry.space_group_name_H-M   'P 1'
#
loop_
_entity.id
_entity.type
_entity.pdbx_description
1 polymer ?
#
loop_
_entity_poly.entity_id
_entity_poly.type
_entity_poly.pdbx_seq_one_letter_code
_entity_poly.pdbx_strand_id
1 'polypeptide(L)'
;MIAAIEYAIVNLGSTATLRASTPALDFSPAPAWYDMDTETAHEASASRVLLRSESPVPEFVSNVVVQYFDLGPIDVLRLDTLDTTLDIAALENATVLNHSAHRDGYLCVDDGNYTAKGRELRLRRSQLAYRGSDGHSMLSLFTGTVPIADWDRVISEITEMEDRWLRTTTTTSGGN
;
A
#
# COMPACT_ATOMS: atom_id res chain seq x y z
N MET A 1 6.66 -5.49 -8.81
CA MET A 1 6.46 -4.33 -9.70
C MET A 1 5.08 -3.75 -9.39
N ILE A 2 4.87 -2.44 -9.53
CA ILE A 2 3.56 -1.79 -9.31
C ILE A 2 3.07 -1.30 -10.68
N ALA A 3 1.97 -1.83 -11.19
CA ALA A 3 1.45 -1.63 -12.54
C ALA A 3 1.17 -0.15 -12.82
N ALA A 4 0.66 0.58 -11.84
CA ALA A 4 0.43 2.03 -11.95
C ALA A 4 1.74 2.83 -12.13
N ILE A 5 2.82 2.40 -11.45
CA ILE A 5 4.14 3.02 -11.60
C ILE A 5 4.72 2.69 -12.97
N GLU A 6 4.65 1.42 -13.39
CA GLU A 6 5.10 0.99 -14.72
C GLU A 6 4.38 1.77 -15.82
N TYR A 7 3.05 1.90 -15.71
CA TYR A 7 2.25 2.68 -16.64
C TYR A 7 2.72 4.14 -16.70
N ALA A 8 2.93 4.78 -15.54
CA ALA A 8 3.38 6.17 -15.48
C ALA A 8 4.76 6.38 -16.11
N ILE A 9 5.70 5.45 -15.88
CA ILE A 9 7.05 5.53 -16.45
C ILE A 9 6.99 5.34 -17.97
N VAL A 10 6.35 4.27 -18.43
CA VAL A 10 6.35 3.85 -19.84
C VAL A 10 5.53 4.78 -20.72
N ASN A 11 4.35 5.20 -20.25
CA ASN A 11 3.38 5.92 -21.09
C ASN A 11 3.37 7.42 -20.87
N LEU A 12 3.79 7.89 -19.69
CA LEU A 12 3.69 9.31 -19.31
C LEU A 12 5.06 9.94 -19.03
N GLY A 13 6.16 9.19 -19.18
CA GLY A 13 7.52 9.68 -18.97
C GLY A 13 7.82 10.05 -17.51
N SER A 14 7.09 9.48 -16.55
CA SER A 14 7.33 9.70 -15.12
C SER A 14 8.69 9.13 -14.71
N THR A 15 9.36 9.77 -13.75
CA THR A 15 10.56 9.24 -13.10
C THR A 15 10.26 8.51 -11.78
N ALA A 16 8.99 8.47 -11.36
CA ALA A 16 8.46 7.84 -10.14
C ALA A 16 9.45 7.74 -8.96
N THR A 17 9.41 8.71 -8.05
CA THR A 17 10.33 8.76 -6.91
C THR A 17 9.64 8.30 -5.63
N LEU A 18 10.20 7.30 -4.94
CA LEU A 18 9.75 6.93 -3.58
C LEU A 18 10.09 8.07 -2.61
N ARG A 19 9.10 8.47 -1.79
CA ARG A 19 9.21 9.50 -0.77
C ARG A 19 9.19 8.87 0.61
N ALA A 20 9.94 9.45 1.55
CA ALA A 20 9.80 9.11 2.97
C ALA A 20 8.41 9.51 3.50
N SER A 21 7.94 8.84 4.57
CA SER A 21 6.79 9.37 5.31
C SER A 21 7.14 10.74 5.91
N THR A 22 6.15 11.58 6.04
CA THR A 22 6.26 12.88 6.73
C THR A 22 5.30 12.88 7.92
N PRO A 23 5.50 13.74 8.93
CA PRO A 23 4.56 13.85 10.05
C PRO A 23 3.11 14.14 9.61
N ALA A 24 2.91 14.78 8.46
CA ALA A 24 1.59 15.06 7.89
C ALA A 24 0.93 13.85 7.21
N LEU A 25 1.70 12.79 6.96
CA LEU A 25 1.26 11.51 6.40
C LEU A 25 1.25 10.38 7.44
N ASP A 26 1.64 10.69 8.68
CA ASP A 26 1.64 9.72 9.77
C ASP A 26 0.21 9.49 10.30
N PHE A 27 -0.09 8.23 10.56
CA PHE A 27 -1.32 7.80 11.22
C PHE A 27 -0.97 6.92 12.42
N SER A 28 -1.77 6.97 13.47
CA SER A 28 -1.54 6.13 14.64
C SER A 28 -1.81 4.65 14.29
N PRO A 29 -0.89 3.72 14.60
CA PRO A 29 -1.11 2.30 14.40
C PRO A 29 -2.20 1.77 15.36
N ALA A 30 -2.68 0.56 15.10
CA ALA A 30 -3.54 -0.17 16.06
C ALA A 30 -2.72 -0.60 17.29
N PRO A 31 -3.33 -0.86 18.48
CA PRO A 31 -2.59 -1.03 19.74
C PRO A 31 -1.53 -2.14 19.75
N ALA A 32 -1.72 -3.21 18.97
CA ALA A 32 -0.79 -4.32 18.87
C ALA A 32 0.32 -4.11 17.83
N TRP A 33 0.43 -2.93 17.22
CA TRP A 33 1.33 -2.66 16.10
C TRP A 33 2.35 -1.59 16.46
N TYR A 34 3.56 -1.75 15.95
CA TYR A 34 4.66 -0.83 16.17
C TYR A 34 5.43 -0.57 14.87
N ASP A 35 6.07 0.59 14.80
CA ASP A 35 6.90 0.98 13.67
C ASP A 35 8.21 0.20 13.65
N MET A 36 8.55 -0.32 12.46
CA MET A 36 9.93 -0.67 12.12
C MET A 36 10.75 0.63 12.03
N ASP A 37 12.06 0.54 12.27
CA ASP A 37 12.94 1.69 12.09
C ASP A 37 12.91 2.20 10.64
N THR A 38 13.00 3.53 10.48
CA THR A 38 12.85 4.20 9.18
C THR A 38 13.93 3.81 8.17
N GLU A 39 15.14 3.51 8.63
CA GLU A 39 16.25 3.13 7.76
C GLU A 39 15.98 1.76 7.12
N THR A 40 15.65 0.75 7.92
CA THR A 40 15.27 -0.58 7.44
C THR A 40 14.03 -0.55 6.57
N ALA A 41 13.04 0.30 6.89
CA ALA A 41 11.87 0.49 6.04
C ALA A 41 12.26 1.01 4.63
N HIS A 42 13.13 2.02 4.56
CA HIS A 42 13.60 2.55 3.27
C HIS A 42 14.48 1.57 2.49
N GLU A 43 15.34 0.80 3.17
CA GLU A 43 16.11 -0.28 2.54
C GLU A 43 15.19 -1.33 1.91
N ALA A 44 14.03 -1.58 2.52
CA ALA A 44 12.97 -2.43 1.97
C ALA A 44 12.10 -1.72 0.91
N SER A 45 12.49 -0.54 0.42
CA SER A 45 11.73 0.28 -0.54
C SER A 45 10.33 0.68 -0.04
N ALA A 46 10.20 0.90 1.26
CA ALA A 46 8.98 1.36 1.91
C ALA A 46 9.15 2.73 2.57
N SER A 47 8.10 3.54 2.57
CA SER A 47 8.06 4.81 3.29
C SER A 47 7.82 4.62 4.79
N ARG A 48 7.13 3.53 5.16
CA ARG A 48 6.84 3.13 6.54
C ARG A 48 6.48 1.65 6.58
N VAL A 49 6.93 0.94 7.61
CA VAL A 49 6.56 -0.46 7.86
C VAL A 49 6.07 -0.59 9.30
N LEU A 50 4.88 -1.15 9.48
CA LEU A 50 4.33 -1.51 10.78
C LEU A 50 4.37 -3.01 10.95
N LEU A 51 4.83 -3.47 12.11
CA LEU A 51 4.87 -4.86 12.50
C LEU A 51 3.88 -5.10 13.63
N ARG A 52 3.19 -6.24 13.57
CA ARG A 52 2.31 -6.67 14.66
C ARG A 52 3.13 -7.36 15.75
N SER A 53 2.89 -7.00 17.00
CA SER A 53 3.44 -7.68 18.17
C SER A 53 2.75 -9.03 18.35
N GLU A 54 3.54 -10.11 18.31
CA GLU A 54 3.08 -11.48 18.37
C GLU A 54 4.00 -12.29 19.31
N SER A 55 3.41 -13.16 20.14
CA SER A 55 4.15 -13.95 21.13
C SER A 55 3.67 -15.41 21.13
N PRO A 56 4.57 -16.39 20.84
CA PRO A 56 5.96 -16.20 20.40
C PRO A 56 6.04 -15.47 19.05
N VAL A 57 7.19 -14.84 18.75
CA VAL A 57 7.39 -14.17 17.46
C VAL A 57 7.31 -15.23 16.36
N PRO A 58 6.33 -15.14 15.43
CA PRO A 58 6.20 -16.10 14.35
C PRO A 58 7.32 -15.88 13.34
N GLU A 59 7.58 -16.90 12.54
CA GLU A 59 8.59 -16.78 11.49
C GLU A 59 8.18 -15.78 10.38
N PHE A 60 6.88 -15.49 10.22
CA PHE A 60 6.37 -14.37 9.41
C PHE A 60 5.54 -13.49 10.33
N VAL A 61 6.00 -12.26 10.54
CA VAL A 61 5.28 -11.26 11.33
C VAL A 61 4.28 -10.55 10.44
N SER A 62 3.03 -10.53 10.88
CA SER A 62 1.97 -9.74 10.24
C SER A 62 2.42 -8.29 10.10
N ASN A 63 2.33 -7.72 8.90
CA ASN A 63 2.88 -6.40 8.62
C ASN A 63 1.97 -5.54 7.74
N VAL A 64 2.18 -4.22 7.82
CA VAL A 64 1.63 -3.22 6.93
C VAL A 64 2.78 -2.43 6.34
N VAL A 65 2.82 -2.33 5.02
CA VAL A 65 3.81 -1.55 4.28
C VAL A 65 3.12 -0.39 3.60
N VAL A 66 3.65 0.82 3.80
CA VAL A 66 3.17 2.04 3.16
C VAL A 66 4.24 2.59 2.24
N GLN A 67 3.85 2.97 1.02
CA GLN A 67 4.74 3.56 0.03
C GLN A 67 4.10 4.82 -0.54
N TYR A 68 4.86 5.90 -0.61
CA TYR A 68 4.46 7.17 -1.19
C TYR A 68 5.33 7.46 -2.41
N PHE A 69 4.75 7.53 -3.60
CA PHE A 69 5.45 7.83 -4.84
C PHE A 69 5.03 9.19 -5.38
N ASP A 70 6.02 10.02 -5.71
CA ASP A 70 5.86 11.21 -6.52
C ASP A 70 6.08 10.84 -7.99
N LEU A 71 5.02 10.94 -8.79
CA LEU A 71 5.04 10.62 -10.21
C LEU A 71 5.38 11.84 -11.08
N GLY A 72 5.63 13.00 -10.48
CA GLY A 72 6.00 14.23 -11.16
C GLY A 72 4.79 14.99 -11.75
N PRO A 73 5.05 15.92 -12.68
CA PRO A 73 4.05 16.83 -13.23
C PRO A 73 3.22 16.16 -14.35
N ILE A 74 2.66 14.99 -14.09
CA ILE A 74 1.72 14.29 -14.97
C ILE A 74 0.28 14.43 -14.45
N ASP A 75 -0.70 13.98 -15.24
CA ASP A 75 -2.07 13.85 -14.76
C ASP A 75 -2.21 12.77 -13.69
N VAL A 76 -3.16 12.98 -12.77
CA VAL A 76 -3.47 11.97 -11.74
C VAL A 76 -4.00 10.73 -12.42
N LEU A 77 -3.37 9.59 -12.16
CA LEU A 77 -3.75 8.31 -12.76
C LEU A 77 -5.17 7.91 -12.32
N ARG A 78 -6.03 7.59 -13.29
CA ARG A 78 -7.27 6.86 -13.02
C ARG A 78 -6.94 5.37 -12.91
N LEU A 79 -6.88 4.88 -11.69
CA LEU A 79 -6.45 3.51 -11.40
C LEU A 79 -7.43 2.45 -11.90
N ASP A 80 -8.72 2.77 -11.99
CA ASP A 80 -9.75 1.89 -12.56
C ASP A 80 -9.56 1.59 -14.06
N THR A 81 -8.76 2.39 -14.76
CA THR A 81 -8.38 2.15 -16.15
C THR A 81 -7.15 1.24 -16.29
N LEU A 82 -6.51 0.92 -15.17
CA LEU A 82 -5.34 0.06 -15.08
C LEU A 82 -5.71 -1.25 -14.39
N ASP A 83 -5.13 -2.37 -14.82
CA ASP A 83 -5.30 -3.62 -14.09
C ASP A 83 -4.33 -3.69 -12.91
N THR A 84 -4.71 -3.12 -11.76
CA THR A 84 -3.90 -3.11 -10.53
C THR A 84 -3.71 -4.51 -9.93
N THR A 85 -4.55 -5.47 -10.31
CA THR A 85 -4.46 -6.86 -9.82
C THR A 85 -3.22 -7.59 -10.35
N LEU A 86 -2.61 -7.10 -11.44
CA LEU A 86 -1.34 -7.60 -11.96
C LEU A 86 -0.24 -7.60 -10.91
N ASP A 87 -0.28 -6.68 -9.95
CA ASP A 87 0.71 -6.62 -8.87
C ASP A 87 0.65 -7.81 -7.92
N ILE A 88 -0.54 -8.42 -7.77
CA ILE A 88 -0.76 -9.64 -7.00
C ILE A 88 -0.49 -10.85 -7.90
N ALA A 89 -1.00 -10.84 -9.14
CA ALA A 89 -0.86 -11.96 -10.07
C ALA A 89 0.62 -12.29 -10.40
N ALA A 90 1.52 -11.31 -10.28
CA ALA A 90 2.96 -11.50 -10.44
C ALA A 90 3.64 -12.22 -9.26
N LEU A 91 2.95 -12.45 -8.14
CA LEU A 91 3.50 -13.15 -6.97
C LEU A 91 3.47 -14.68 -7.16
N GLU A 92 4.34 -15.40 -6.44
CA GLU A 92 4.44 -16.85 -6.52
C GLU A 92 3.14 -17.53 -6.06
N ASN A 93 2.58 -18.42 -6.89
CA ASN A 93 1.34 -19.15 -6.63
C ASN A 93 0.18 -18.24 -6.21
N ALA A 94 0.09 -17.06 -6.82
CA ALA A 94 -0.90 -16.07 -6.42
C ALA A 94 -2.31 -16.39 -6.91
N THR A 95 -3.31 -15.94 -6.14
CA THR A 95 -4.71 -15.92 -6.54
C THR A 95 -5.31 -14.58 -6.14
N VAL A 96 -5.81 -13.82 -7.11
CA VAL A 96 -6.60 -12.61 -6.87
C VAL A 96 -7.97 -13.04 -6.36
N LEU A 97 -8.36 -12.54 -5.19
CA LEU A 97 -9.62 -12.88 -4.54
C LEU A 97 -10.69 -11.83 -4.79
N ASN A 98 -10.28 -10.57 -4.83
CA ASN A 98 -11.19 -9.44 -4.95
C ASN A 98 -10.46 -8.23 -5.56
N HIS A 99 -11.21 -7.42 -6.28
CA HIS A 99 -10.79 -6.13 -6.83
C HIS A 99 -11.97 -5.16 -6.71
N SER A 100 -11.72 -3.94 -6.25
CA SER A 100 -12.73 -2.90 -6.23
C SER A 100 -12.12 -1.52 -6.46
N ALA A 101 -12.81 -0.71 -7.27
CA ALA A 101 -12.47 0.67 -7.52
C ALA A 101 -13.45 1.61 -6.80
N HIS A 102 -12.93 2.68 -6.23
CA HIS A 102 -13.63 3.67 -5.42
C HIS A 102 -13.17 5.08 -5.79
N ARG A 103 -13.84 6.10 -5.23
CA ARG A 103 -13.49 7.53 -5.41
C ARG A 103 -13.33 7.92 -6.88
N ASP A 104 -14.33 7.58 -7.70
CA ASP A 104 -14.29 7.79 -9.16
C ASP A 104 -13.04 7.22 -9.85
N GLY A 105 -12.61 6.04 -9.41
CA GLY A 105 -11.53 5.29 -10.03
C GLY A 105 -10.12 5.67 -9.58
N TYR A 106 -9.98 6.58 -8.62
CA TYR A 106 -8.67 7.00 -8.09
C TYR A 106 -8.18 6.15 -6.91
N LEU A 107 -9.03 5.26 -6.38
CA LEU A 107 -8.68 4.30 -5.33
C LEU A 107 -9.01 2.89 -5.80
N CYS A 108 -8.01 2.03 -5.91
CA CYS A 108 -8.19 0.59 -6.14
C CYS A 108 -7.80 -0.19 -4.89
N VAL A 109 -8.59 -1.22 -4.59
CA VAL A 109 -8.38 -2.10 -3.44
C VAL A 109 -8.43 -3.54 -3.94
N ASP A 110 -7.32 -4.24 -3.77
CA ASP A 110 -7.07 -5.59 -4.25
C ASP A 110 -6.79 -6.52 -3.06
N ASP A 111 -7.45 -7.68 -3.03
CA ASP A 111 -7.18 -8.73 -2.05
C ASP A 111 -6.68 -9.98 -2.77
N GLY A 112 -5.71 -10.67 -2.20
CA GLY A 112 -5.14 -11.86 -2.83
C GLY A 112 -4.38 -12.75 -1.87
N ASN A 113 -4.20 -14.00 -2.28
CA ASN A 113 -3.32 -14.95 -1.61
C ASN A 113 -2.08 -15.18 -2.47
N TYR A 114 -0.97 -15.53 -1.84
CA TYR A 114 0.26 -15.94 -2.52
C TYR A 114 1.13 -16.78 -1.60
N THR A 115 2.16 -17.40 -2.15
CA THR A 115 3.18 -18.11 -1.38
C THR A 115 4.45 -17.28 -1.28
N ALA A 116 5.08 -17.26 -0.11
CA ALA A 116 6.45 -16.76 0.04
C ALA A 116 7.24 -17.64 1.00
N LYS A 117 8.42 -18.09 0.57
CA LYS A 117 9.31 -18.96 1.37
C LYS A 117 8.57 -20.20 1.93
N GLY A 118 7.68 -20.79 1.12
CA GLY A 118 6.88 -21.96 1.49
C GLY A 118 5.69 -21.69 2.42
N ARG A 119 5.31 -20.43 2.65
CA ARG A 119 4.16 -20.06 3.48
C ARG A 119 3.06 -19.42 2.67
N GLU A 120 1.83 -19.78 3.01
CA GLU A 120 0.64 -19.16 2.43
C GLU A 120 0.31 -17.86 3.16
N LEU A 121 0.32 -16.78 2.40
CA LEU A 121 0.07 -15.43 2.87
C LEU A 121 -1.17 -14.88 2.17
N ARG A 122 -1.90 -14.03 2.89
CA ARG A 122 -2.96 -13.21 2.33
C ARG A 122 -2.59 -11.76 2.48
N LEU A 123 -2.88 -10.99 1.43
CA LEU A 123 -2.62 -9.58 1.38
C LEU A 123 -3.89 -8.82 0.98
N ARG A 124 -3.92 -7.57 1.44
CA ARG A 124 -4.83 -6.53 0.98
C ARG A 124 -3.99 -5.33 0.61
N ARG A 125 -4.15 -4.83 -0.61
CA ARG A 125 -3.45 -3.66 -1.13
C ARG A 125 -4.43 -2.60 -1.58
N SER A 126 -4.23 -1.39 -1.08
CA SER A 126 -4.99 -0.21 -1.47
C SER A 126 -4.05 0.77 -2.14
N GLN A 127 -4.37 1.17 -3.36
CA GLN A 127 -3.62 2.11 -4.18
C GLN A 127 -4.47 3.36 -4.36
N LEU A 128 -3.94 4.51 -3.96
CA LEU A 128 -4.60 5.81 -4.06
C LEU A 128 -3.76 6.73 -4.95
N ALA A 129 -4.34 7.17 -6.07
CA ALA A 129 -3.78 8.23 -6.89
C ALA A 129 -4.43 9.58 -6.52
N TYR A 130 -3.63 10.64 -6.40
CA TYR A 130 -4.12 11.98 -6.07
C TYR A 130 -3.17 13.08 -6.53
N ARG A 131 -3.60 14.32 -6.40
CA ARG A 131 -2.78 15.52 -6.64
C ARG A 131 -2.12 15.97 -5.33
N GLY A 132 -0.79 16.00 -5.28
CA GLY A 132 -0.04 16.55 -4.15
C GLY A 132 -0.22 18.06 -4.00
N SER A 133 0.16 18.59 -2.84
CA SER A 133 0.09 20.03 -2.55
C SER A 133 1.05 20.88 -3.39
N ASP A 134 2.09 20.27 -3.94
CA ASP A 134 3.02 20.83 -4.92
C ASP A 134 2.49 20.74 -6.37
N GLY A 135 1.29 20.18 -6.57
CA GLY A 135 0.68 19.97 -7.88
C GLY A 135 1.19 18.73 -8.61
N HIS A 136 2.06 17.91 -8.02
CA HIS A 136 2.50 16.66 -8.65
C HIS A 136 1.44 15.57 -8.55
N SER A 137 1.46 14.63 -9.49
CA SER A 137 0.67 13.41 -9.35
C SER A 137 1.36 12.49 -8.35
N MET A 138 0.59 12.00 -7.38
CA MET A 138 1.07 11.12 -6.32
C MET A 138 0.39 9.77 -6.44
N LEU A 139 1.13 8.70 -6.13
CA LEU A 139 0.58 7.36 -5.94
C LEU A 139 0.98 6.86 -4.55
N SER A 140 0.00 6.54 -3.72
CA SER A 140 0.23 6.00 -2.40
C SER A 140 -0.33 4.60 -2.27
N LEU A 141 0.43 3.71 -1.65
CA LEU A 141 0.07 2.32 -1.46
C LEU A 141 0.07 1.98 0.01
N PHE A 142 -0.94 1.23 0.43
CA PHE A 142 -1.05 0.59 1.73
C PHE A 142 -1.22 -0.90 1.48
N THR A 143 -0.29 -1.73 1.95
CA THR A 143 -0.35 -3.19 1.81
C THR A 143 -0.28 -3.87 3.16
N GLY A 144 -1.37 -4.47 3.60
CA GLY A 144 -1.38 -5.37 4.76
C GLY A 144 -1.12 -6.81 4.32
N THR A 145 -0.19 -7.51 4.98
CA THR A 145 0.14 -8.92 4.69
C THR A 145 0.19 -9.73 5.97
N VAL A 146 -0.47 -10.88 5.97
CA VAL A 146 -0.54 -11.78 7.12
C VAL A 146 -0.53 -13.26 6.66
N PRO A 147 -0.17 -14.21 7.54
CA PRO A 147 -0.42 -15.61 7.28
C PRO A 147 -1.92 -15.88 7.09
N ILE A 148 -2.30 -16.76 6.14
CA ILE A 148 -3.72 -17.07 5.89
C ILE A 148 -4.46 -17.49 7.18
N ALA A 149 -3.80 -18.27 8.02
CA ALA A 149 -4.37 -18.76 9.29
C ALA A 149 -4.74 -17.64 10.27
N ASP A 150 -4.12 -16.47 10.16
CA ASP A 150 -4.34 -15.31 11.03
C ASP A 150 -5.25 -14.25 10.42
N TRP A 151 -5.69 -14.42 9.16
CA TRP A 151 -6.42 -13.39 8.41
C TRP A 151 -7.62 -12.84 9.16
N ASP A 152 -8.54 -13.71 9.58
CA ASP A 152 -9.80 -13.30 10.20
C ASP A 152 -9.58 -12.58 11.55
N ARG A 153 -8.48 -12.89 12.23
CA ARG A 153 -8.10 -12.27 13.50
C ARG A 153 -7.53 -10.86 13.31
N VAL A 154 -6.81 -10.62 12.21
CA VAL A 154 -5.97 -9.43 12.03
C VAL A 154 -6.58 -8.43 11.05
N ILE A 155 -7.45 -8.86 10.13
CA ILE A 155 -7.97 -8.01 9.05
C ILE A 155 -8.72 -6.77 9.53
N SER A 156 -9.42 -6.84 10.67
CA SER A 156 -10.09 -5.67 11.23
C SER A 156 -9.09 -4.58 11.65
N GLU A 157 -7.94 -4.97 12.21
CA GLU A 157 -6.86 -4.04 12.59
C GLU A 157 -6.24 -3.40 11.34
N ILE A 158 -6.03 -4.19 10.27
CA ILE A 158 -5.50 -3.72 8.99
C ILE A 158 -6.46 -2.72 8.33
N THR A 159 -7.76 -3.05 8.29
CA THR A 159 -8.79 -2.19 7.69
C THR A 159 -8.93 -0.89 8.46
N GLU A 160 -8.85 -0.91 9.79
CA GLU A 160 -8.87 0.31 10.60
C GLU A 160 -7.66 1.20 10.32
N MET A 161 -6.46 0.60 10.16
CA MET A 161 -5.25 1.34 9.79
C MET A 161 -5.32 1.88 8.36
N GLU A 162 -5.89 1.12 7.41
CA GLU A 162 -6.15 1.56 6.04
C GLU A 162 -7.06 2.81 6.03
N ASP A 163 -8.15 2.79 6.80
CA ASP A 163 -9.07 3.91 6.92
C ASP A 163 -8.38 5.16 7.50
N ARG A 164 -7.52 5.00 8.50
CA ARG A 164 -6.74 6.10 9.07
C ARG A 164 -5.73 6.64 8.04
N TRP A 165 -5.02 5.77 7.35
CA TRP A 165 -4.11 6.12 6.25
C TRP A 165 -4.85 6.91 5.16
N LEU A 166 -5.98 6.40 4.66
CA LEU A 166 -6.80 7.08 3.66
C LEU A 166 -7.22 8.48 4.10
N ARG A 167 -7.71 8.63 5.34
CA ARG A 167 -8.09 9.95 5.88
C ARG A 167 -6.91 10.91 5.95
N THR A 168 -5.76 10.46 6.45
CA THR A 168 -4.56 11.29 6.56
C THR A 168 -4.05 11.71 5.18
N THR A 169 -3.84 10.75 4.26
CA THR A 169 -3.31 11.02 2.92
C THR A 169 -4.18 11.98 2.14
N THR A 170 -5.51 11.87 2.27
CA THR A 170 -6.45 12.68 1.49
C THR A 170 -6.73 14.05 2.10
N THR A 171 -6.48 14.23 3.40
CA THR A 171 -6.49 15.57 4.02
C THR A 171 -5.28 16.38 3.55
N THR A 172 -4.14 15.72 3.35
CA THR A 172 -2.88 16.35 2.94
C THR A 172 -2.81 16.64 1.43
N SER A 173 -3.65 16.01 0.60
CA SER A 173 -3.72 16.21 -0.86
C SER A 173 -4.46 17.48 -1.30
N GLY A 174 -4.89 18.33 -0.36
CA GLY A 174 -5.65 19.54 -0.64
C GLY A 174 -7.15 19.31 -0.58
N GLY A 175 -7.77 19.92 0.43
CA GLY A 175 -9.22 20.13 0.45
C GLY A 175 -9.62 21.05 -0.70
N ASN A 176 -10.69 20.67 -1.40
CA ASN A 176 -11.48 21.63 -2.15
C ASN A 176 -12.19 22.58 -1.18
#